data_AF-A0A662QSW3-F1
#
_entry.id   AF-A0A662QSW3-F1
#
_cell.length_a   1.000
_cell.length_b   1.000
_cell.length_c   1.000
_cell.angle_alpha   90.00
_cell.angle_beta   90.00
_cell.angle_gamma   90.00
#
_symmetry.space_group_name_H-M   'P 1'
#
loop_
_entity.id
_entity.type
_entity.pdbx_description
1 polymer ?
#
loop_
_entity_poly.entity_id
_entity_poly.type
_entity_poly.pdbx_seq_one_letter_code
_entity_poly.pdbx_strand_id
1 'polypeptide(L)'
;MKSDNSTDEELKNQALKWLKKAEEKLSRIKENDKADYIVKNAQCYIKDSNYFLKQKDFVRSFEAVIWAWAFLEIGQNCGLVLFED
;
A
#
# COMPACT_ATOMS: atom_id res chain seq x y z
N MET A 1 -25.28 20.17 -14.81
CA MET A 1 -24.44 20.18 -13.58
C MET A 1 -23.72 18.84 -13.53
N LYS A 2 -22.42 18.77 -13.85
CA LYS A 2 -21.62 17.58 -13.52
C LYS A 2 -21.36 17.66 -12.02
N SER A 3 -21.82 16.67 -11.27
CA SER A 3 -21.70 16.64 -9.81
C SER A 3 -20.21 16.63 -9.40
N ASP A 4 -19.91 17.28 -8.29
CA ASP A 4 -18.61 17.43 -7.59
C ASP A 4 -17.97 16.09 -7.13
N ASN A 5 -18.29 14.97 -7.77
CA ASN A 5 -17.91 13.62 -7.33
C ASN A 5 -16.52 13.15 -7.82
N SER A 6 -15.66 14.01 -8.39
CA SER A 6 -14.41 13.51 -9.01
C SER A 6 -13.32 13.18 -8.00
N THR A 7 -13.09 14.00 -6.97
CA THR A 7 -11.90 13.84 -6.11
C THR A 7 -12.01 12.64 -5.17
N ASP A 8 -13.14 12.46 -4.51
CA ASP A 8 -13.34 11.33 -3.60
C ASP A 8 -13.35 9.99 -4.34
N GLU A 9 -14.03 9.90 -5.48
CA GLU A 9 -13.99 8.69 -6.30
C GLU A 9 -12.60 8.45 -6.89
N GLU A 10 -11.87 9.49 -7.29
CA GLU A 10 -10.48 9.35 -7.73
C GLU A 10 -9.59 8.83 -6.59
N LEU A 11 -9.68 9.40 -5.39
CA LEU A 11 -8.93 8.94 -4.22
C LEU A 11 -9.26 7.48 -3.87
N LYS A 12 -10.54 7.12 -3.88
CA LYS A 12 -10.98 5.74 -3.66
C LYS A 12 -10.41 4.79 -4.72
N ASN A 13 -10.48 5.17 -6.00
CA ASN A 13 -9.96 4.36 -7.10
C ASN A 13 -8.44 4.22 -7.03
N GLN A 14 -7.72 5.30 -6.68
CA GLN A 14 -6.27 5.26 -6.50
C GLN A 14 -5.89 4.41 -5.29
N ALA A 15 -6.58 4.55 -4.15
CA ALA A 15 -6.36 3.72 -2.97
C ALA A 15 -6.54 2.23 -3.30
N LEU A 16 -7.65 1.84 -3.93
CA LEU A 16 -7.92 0.46 -4.36
C LEU A 16 -6.85 -0.09 -5.32
N LYS A 17 -6.46 0.71 -6.32
CA LYS A 17 -5.44 0.34 -7.31
C LYS A 17 -4.10 0.07 -6.64
N TRP A 18 -3.66 0.97 -5.76
CA TRP A 18 -2.38 0.83 -5.08
C TRP A 18 -2.41 -0.24 -4.00
N LEU A 19 -3.56 -0.48 -3.38
CA LEU A 19 -3.72 -1.52 -2.36
C LEU A 19 -3.51 -2.89 -2.99
N LYS A 20 -4.19 -3.15 -4.11
CA LYS A 20 -4.00 -4.37 -4.89
C LYS A 20 -2.54 -4.57 -5.27
N LYS A 21 -1.87 -3.54 -5.78
CA LYS A 21 -0.45 -3.61 -6.14
C LYS A 21 0.43 -3.93 -4.93
N ALA A 22 0.22 -3.26 -3.80
CA ALA A 22 1.00 -3.45 -2.59
C ALA A 22 0.82 -4.86 -2.02
N GLU A 23 -0.41 -5.39 -2.01
CA GLU A 23 -0.72 -6.75 -1.60
C GLU A 23 -0.05 -7.80 -2.52
N GLU A 24 -0.15 -7.63 -3.84
CA GLU A 24 0.50 -8.49 -4.84
C GLU A 24 2.02 -8.46 -4.75
N LYS A 25 2.60 -7.28 -4.46
CA LYS A 25 4.05 -7.14 -4.29
C LYS A 25 4.51 -7.80 -2.99
N LEU A 26 3.78 -7.56 -1.89
CA LEU A 26 4.05 -8.16 -0.59
C LEU A 26 4.02 -9.69 -0.64
N SER A 27 3.08 -10.28 -1.39
CA SER A 27 2.95 -11.75 -1.49
C SER A 27 4.10 -12.44 -2.23
N ARG A 28 4.97 -11.69 -2.92
CA ARG A 28 6.13 -12.22 -3.67
C ARG A 28 7.44 -12.08 -2.92
N ILE A 29 7.41 -11.65 -1.66
CA ILE A 29 8.63 -11.44 -0.88
C ILE A 29 9.22 -12.79 -0.49
N LYS A 30 10.52 -12.95 -0.77
CA LYS A 30 11.33 -14.08 -0.29
C LYS A 30 11.73 -13.83 1.17
N GLU A 31 11.56 -14.84 2.02
CA GLU A 31 12.01 -14.79 3.41
C GLU A 31 13.51 -14.48 3.49
N ASN A 32 13.88 -13.49 4.32
CA ASN A 32 15.26 -13.21 4.67
C ASN A 32 15.34 -12.46 6.02
N ASP A 33 16.50 -12.54 6.68
CA ASP A 33 16.73 -11.99 8.03
C ASP A 33 16.61 -10.46 8.14
N LYS A 34 16.66 -9.74 7.01
CA LYS A 34 16.67 -8.26 6.94
C LYS A 34 15.30 -7.67 6.58
N ALA A 35 14.36 -8.49 6.13
CA ALA A 35 13.09 -8.04 5.59
C ALA A 35 12.06 -7.69 6.67
N ASP A 36 12.20 -8.24 7.88
CA ASP A 36 11.17 -8.22 8.93
C ASP A 36 10.59 -6.83 9.21
N TYR A 37 11.43 -5.80 9.38
CA TYR A 37 10.96 -4.45 9.68
C TYR A 37 10.19 -3.84 8.49
N ILE A 38 10.68 -4.01 7.27
CA ILE A 38 10.06 -3.46 6.06
C ILE A 38 8.72 -4.15 5.79
N VAL A 39 8.71 -5.49 5.82
CA VAL A 39 7.53 -6.32 5.57
C VAL A 39 6.45 -6.03 6.60
N LYS A 40 6.81 -5.98 7.88
CA LYS A 40 5.86 -5.71 8.96
C LYS A 40 5.22 -4.33 8.83
N ASN A 41 6.01 -3.29 8.53
CA ASN A 41 5.45 -1.95 8.33
C ASN A 41 4.56 -1.87 7.10
N ALA A 42 4.97 -2.45 5.96
CA ALA A 42 4.13 -2.52 4.77
C ALA A 42 2.78 -3.22 5.06
N GLN A 43 2.79 -4.34 5.79
CA GLN A 43 1.58 -5.03 6.25
C GLN A 43 0.69 -4.18 7.15
N CYS A 44 1.28 -3.44 8.10
CA CYS A 44 0.53 -2.52 8.97
C CYS A 44 -0.16 -1.43 8.13
N TYR A 45 0.55 -0.78 7.22
CA TYR A 45 -0.02 0.26 6.37
C TYR A 45 -1.08 -0.25 5.38
N ILE A 46 -0.96 -1.49 4.88
CA ILE A 46 -2.03 -2.15 4.09
C ILE A 46 -3.29 -2.36 4.94
N LYS A 47 -3.14 -2.79 6.21
CA LYS A 47 -4.27 -2.93 7.13
C LYS A 47 -4.92 -1.59 7.45
N ASP A 48 -4.12 -0.55 7.66
CA ASP A 48 -4.61 0.80 7.91
C ASP A 48 -5.36 1.35 6.70
N SER A 49 -4.81 1.18 5.49
CA SER A 49 -5.49 1.59 4.25
C SER A 49 -6.84 0.91 4.08
N ASN A 50 -6.91 -0.40 4.32
CA ASN A 50 -8.16 -1.18 4.31
C ASN A 50 -9.15 -0.68 5.38
N TYR A 51 -8.67 -0.33 6.58
CA TYR A 51 -9.50 0.23 7.64
C TYR A 51 -10.10 1.58 7.20
N PHE A 52 -9.28 2.52 6.74
CA PHE A 52 -9.73 3.84 6.31
C PHE A 52 -10.66 3.78 5.11
N LEU A 53 -10.41 2.85 4.17
CA LEU A 53 -11.30 2.62 3.02
C LEU A 53 -12.71 2.23 3.46
N LYS A 54 -12.83 1.33 4.46
CA LYS A 54 -14.13 0.91 5.03
C LYS A 54 -14.86 2.06 5.72
N GLN A 55 -14.11 2.99 6.33
CA GLN A 55 -14.67 4.19 6.95
C GLN A 55 -15.00 5.31 5.95
N LYS A 56 -14.73 5.10 4.65
CA LYS A 56 -14.80 6.13 3.58
C LYS A 56 -13.86 7.33 3.81
N ASP A 57 -12.80 7.14 4.59
CA ASP A 57 -11.72 8.13 4.75
C ASP A 57 -10.68 7.91 3.63
N PHE A 58 -11.02 8.38 2.42
CA PHE A 58 -10.22 8.08 1.22
C PHE A 58 -8.86 8.77 1.21
N VAL A 59 -8.72 9.92 1.88
CA VAL A 59 -7.44 10.61 2.03
C VAL A 59 -6.47 9.76 2.82
N ARG A 60 -6.86 9.30 4.02
CA ARG A 60 -5.98 8.44 4.84
C ARG A 60 -5.80 7.05 4.26
N SER A 61 -6.81 6.52 3.57
CA SER A 61 -6.69 5.25 2.84
C SER A 61 -5.61 5.34 1.76
N PHE A 62 -5.64 6.41 0.96
CA PHE A 62 -4.64 6.65 -0.08
C PHE A 62 -3.25 6.91 0.52
N GLU A 63 -3.15 7.74 1.57
CA GLU A 63 -1.88 8.00 2.26
C GLU A 63 -1.25 6.71 2.79
N ALA A 64 -2.01 5.90 3.53
CA ALA A 64 -1.51 4.67 4.13
C ALA A 64 -0.99 3.70 3.06
N VAL A 65 -1.68 3.54 1.93
CA VAL A 65 -1.21 2.62 0.89
C VAL A 65 0.03 3.10 0.16
N ILE A 66 0.21 4.42 0.02
CA ILE A 66 1.45 4.99 -0.53
C ILE A 66 2.63 4.74 0.42
N TRP A 67 2.42 4.83 1.73
CA TRP A 67 3.45 4.43 2.71
C TRP A 67 3.80 2.94 2.61
N ALA A 68 2.80 2.07 2.51
CA ALA A 68 3.05 0.63 2.30
C ALA A 68 3.89 0.38 1.05
N TRP A 69 3.53 1.01 -0.07
CA TRP A 69 4.26 0.89 -1.33
C TRP A 69 5.71 1.42 -1.21
N ALA A 70 5.90 2.57 -0.56
CA ALA A 70 7.21 3.17 -0.35
C ALA A 70 8.14 2.25 0.45
N PHE A 71 7.64 1.62 1.52
CA PHE A 71 8.41 0.64 2.28
C PHE A 71 8.87 -0.52 1.40
N LEU A 72 7.99 -1.07 0.57
CA LEU A 72 8.32 -2.17 -0.33
C LEU A 72 9.37 -1.79 -1.39
N GLU A 73 9.21 -0.63 -2.04
CA GLU A 73 10.15 -0.14 -3.06
C GLU A 73 11.51 0.22 -2.47
N ILE A 74 11.54 0.93 -1.33
CA ILE A 74 12.79 1.29 -0.65
C ILE A 74 13.49 0.03 -0.15
N GLY A 75 12.74 -0.90 0.46
CA GLY A 75 13.27 -2.19 0.90
C GLY A 75 13.91 -2.98 -0.24
N GLN A 76 13.28 -2.99 -1.42
CA GLN A 76 13.86 -3.59 -2.62
C GLN A 76 15.16 -2.90 -3.03
N ASN A 77 15.13 -1.58 -3.18
CA ASN A 77 16.26 -0.79 -3.69
C ASN A 77 17.45 -0.80 -2.74
N CYS A 78 17.22 -0.92 -1.44
CA CYS A 78 18.26 -1.04 -0.42
C CYS A 78 18.76 -2.49 -0.23
N GLY A 79 18.22 -3.48 -0.96
CA GLY A 79 18.58 -4.89 -0.81
C GLY A 79 18.15 -5.50 0.53
N LEU A 80 17.14 -4.93 1.19
CA LEU A 80 16.56 -5.44 2.44
C LEU A 80 15.45 -6.46 2.16
N VAL A 81 14.77 -6.33 1.02
CA VAL A 81 13.69 -7.20 0.59
C VAL A 81 14.02 -7.76 -0.78
N LEU A 82 13.89 -9.07 -0.94
CA LEU A 82 14.06 -9.77 -2.20
C LEU A 82 12.70 -10.26 -2.67
N PHE A 83 12.46 -10.24 -3.99
CA PHE A 83 11.20 -10.69 -4.58
C PHE A 83 11.42 -11.95 -5.43
N GLU A 84 10.38 -12.77 -5.54
CA GLU A 84 10.25 -13.82 -6.55
C GLU A 84 10.14 -13.20 -7.94
N ASP A 85 10.79 -13.83 -8.92
CA ASP A 85 10.77 -13.43 -10.33
C ASP A 85 9.42 -13.75 -10.98
#